data_AF-A0A497T7P2-F1
#
_entry.id   AF-A0A497T7P2-F1
#
_cell.length_a   1.000
_cell.length_b   1.000
_cell.length_c   1.000
_cell.angle_alpha   90.00
_cell.angle_beta   90.00
_cell.angle_gamma   90.00
#
_symmetry.space_group_name_H-M   'P 1'
#
loop_
_entity.id
_entity.type
_entity.pdbx_description
1 polymer ?
#
loop_
_entity_poly.entity_id
_entity_poly.type
_entity_poly.pdbx_seq_one_letter_code
_entity_poly.pdbx_strand_id
1 'polypeptide(L)'
;MIDDVRDIIKKGIYSLHNALPEIRELASHKDWKKREDAATALVEISKKKEYEVVSEMIIWAEEKDPNIRRASSEGLRSVARRNPEKILPVIEKLKTDDSLYVRKSVAALLRAISKKNPEFVADLCRKWAKLKNKNTNWIIRQGIKK
;
A
#
# COMPACT_ATOMS: atom_id res chain seq x y z
N MET A 1 -13.74 4.86 -11.42
CA MET A 1 -12.66 5.06 -10.42
C MET A 1 -13.19 5.18 -9.00
N ILE A 2 -14.09 6.11 -8.66
CA ILE A 2 -14.84 6.04 -7.37
C ILE A 2 -16.27 5.53 -7.59
N ASP A 3 -16.92 5.96 -8.66
CA ASP A 3 -18.31 5.55 -8.96
C ASP A 3 -18.43 4.05 -9.16
N ASP A 4 -17.45 3.43 -9.84
CA ASP A 4 -17.39 1.99 -10.10
C ASP A 4 -17.29 1.12 -8.83
N VAL A 5 -16.83 1.71 -7.71
CA VAL A 5 -16.65 1.00 -6.42
C VAL A 5 -17.44 1.65 -5.29
N ARG A 6 -18.40 2.52 -5.61
CA ARG A 6 -19.15 3.29 -4.60
C ARG A 6 -19.86 2.38 -3.60
N ASP A 7 -20.46 1.30 -4.07
CA ASP A 7 -21.20 0.38 -3.20
C ASP A 7 -20.26 -0.49 -2.35
N ILE A 8 -19.12 -0.92 -2.91
CA ILE A 8 -18.05 -1.60 -2.16
C ILE A 8 -17.51 -0.69 -1.06
N ILE A 9 -17.31 0.60 -1.34
CA ILE A 9 -16.86 1.58 -0.34
C ILE A 9 -17.89 1.72 0.78
N LYS A 10 -19.18 1.92 0.46
CA LYS A 10 -20.24 2.01 1.48
C LYS A 10 -20.30 0.74 2.34
N LYS A 11 -20.25 -0.42 1.69
CA LYS A 11 -20.21 -1.74 2.36
C LYS A 11 -19.01 -1.84 3.28
N GLY A 12 -17.82 -1.47 2.82
CA GLY A 12 -16.58 -1.53 3.59
C GLY A 12 -16.55 -0.57 4.78
N ILE A 13 -17.10 0.64 4.61
CA ILE A 13 -17.27 1.60 5.72
C ILE A 13 -18.21 1.02 6.79
N TYR A 14 -19.26 0.30 6.41
CA TYR A 14 -20.14 -0.37 7.38
C TYR A 14 -19.45 -1.60 8.01
N SER A 15 -18.95 -2.53 7.19
CA SER A 15 -18.23 -3.74 7.61
C SER A 15 -17.12 -4.06 6.62
N LEU A 16 -15.86 -3.86 7.04
CA LEU A 16 -14.70 -4.16 6.19
C LEU A 16 -14.69 -5.64 5.83
N HIS A 17 -14.90 -6.51 6.83
CA HIS A 17 -14.96 -7.96 6.66
C HIS A 17 -15.87 -8.38 5.49
N ASN A 18 -17.05 -7.77 5.37
CA ASN A 18 -18.00 -8.13 4.33
C ASN A 18 -17.62 -7.60 2.94
N ALA A 19 -16.82 -6.53 2.84
CA ALA A 19 -16.36 -5.97 1.57
C ALA A 19 -15.03 -6.59 1.09
N LEU A 20 -14.23 -7.17 1.98
CA LEU A 20 -12.91 -7.70 1.66
C LEU A 20 -12.90 -8.75 0.54
N PRO A 21 -13.85 -9.71 0.45
CA PRO A 21 -13.85 -10.68 -0.64
C PRO A 21 -13.90 -10.01 -2.02
N GLU A 22 -14.79 -9.02 -2.20
CA GLU A 22 -14.94 -8.28 -3.46
C GLU A 22 -13.70 -7.42 -3.75
N ILE A 23 -13.17 -6.72 -2.74
CA ILE A 23 -11.95 -5.92 -2.89
C ILE A 23 -10.77 -6.82 -3.27
N ARG A 24 -10.68 -8.03 -2.70
CA ARG A 24 -9.61 -9.00 -2.99
C ARG A 24 -9.73 -9.56 -4.41
N GLU A 25 -10.94 -9.84 -4.87
CA GLU A 25 -11.18 -10.24 -6.27
C GLU A 25 -10.70 -9.15 -7.23
N LEU A 26 -11.07 -7.89 -6.98
CA LEU A 26 -10.61 -6.75 -7.77
C LEU A 26 -9.08 -6.60 -7.72
N ALA A 27 -8.47 -6.76 -6.54
CA ALA A 27 -7.03 -6.59 -6.33
C ALA A 27 -6.19 -7.66 -7.07
N SER A 28 -6.69 -8.89 -7.19
CA SER A 28 -6.02 -10.01 -7.89
C SER A 28 -6.35 -10.08 -9.39
N HIS A 29 -7.26 -9.23 -9.87
CA HIS A 29 -7.78 -9.32 -11.23
C HIS A 29 -6.71 -9.03 -12.31
N LYS A 30 -6.85 -9.69 -13.48
CA LYS A 30 -5.92 -9.53 -14.62
C LYS A 30 -5.92 -8.12 -15.22
N ASP A 31 -7.09 -7.48 -15.25
CA ASP A 31 -7.25 -6.09 -15.70
C ASP A 31 -6.69 -5.13 -14.63
N TRP A 32 -5.77 -4.27 -15.07
CA TRP A 32 -5.14 -3.28 -14.20
C TRP A 32 -6.13 -2.24 -13.68
N LYS A 33 -7.19 -1.91 -14.42
CA LYS A 33 -8.20 -0.94 -13.98
C LYS A 33 -8.91 -1.43 -12.72
N LYS A 34 -9.32 -2.70 -12.70
CA LYS A 34 -9.93 -3.33 -11.52
C LYS A 34 -9.00 -3.34 -10.30
N ARG A 35 -7.69 -3.48 -10.51
CA ARG A 35 -6.71 -3.38 -9.41
C ARG A 35 -6.61 -1.97 -8.85
N GLU A 36 -6.73 -0.94 -9.68
CA GLU A 36 -6.81 0.46 -9.22
C GLU A 36 -8.13 0.75 -8.49
N ASP A 37 -9.22 0.12 -8.92
CA ASP A 37 -10.52 0.19 -8.22
C ASP A 37 -10.43 -0.41 -6.80
N ALA A 38 -9.75 -1.56 -6.64
CA ALA A 38 -9.48 -2.14 -5.33
C ALA A 38 -8.68 -1.19 -4.42
N ALA A 39 -7.60 -0.61 -4.96
CA ALA A 39 -6.78 0.35 -4.23
C ALA A 39 -7.59 1.61 -3.85
N THR A 40 -8.44 2.10 -4.75
CA THR A 40 -9.31 3.25 -4.50
C THR A 40 -10.30 2.96 -3.37
N ALA A 41 -10.93 1.78 -3.39
CA ALA A 41 -11.84 1.36 -2.33
C ALA A 41 -11.13 1.31 -0.97
N LEU A 42 -9.95 0.69 -0.89
CA LEU A 42 -9.14 0.64 0.34
C LEU A 42 -8.73 2.03 0.84
N VAL A 43 -8.33 2.93 -0.07
CA VAL A 43 -7.98 4.32 0.27
C VAL A 43 -9.16 5.04 0.90
N GLU A 44 -10.35 4.93 0.31
CA GLU A 44 -11.55 5.61 0.82
C GLU A 44 -12.02 5.00 2.15
N ILE A 45 -12.06 3.67 2.26
CA ILE A 45 -12.46 2.98 3.49
C ILE A 45 -11.48 3.31 4.63
N SER A 46 -10.18 3.38 4.36
CA SER A 46 -9.16 3.70 5.38
C SER A 46 -9.32 5.08 6.00
N LYS A 47 -10.04 6.01 5.35
CA LYS A 47 -10.36 7.32 5.94
C LYS A 47 -11.33 7.22 7.12
N LYS A 48 -12.11 6.14 7.21
CA LYS A 48 -13.09 5.88 8.28
C LYS A 48 -12.71 4.69 9.15
N LYS A 49 -12.02 3.69 8.58
CA LYS A 49 -11.64 2.43 9.24
C LYS A 49 -10.14 2.17 9.16
N GLU A 50 -9.35 3.18 9.55
CA GLU A 50 -7.89 3.16 9.43
C GLU A 50 -7.26 1.92 10.08
N TYR A 51 -7.61 1.62 11.33
CA TYR A 51 -7.04 0.50 12.07
C TYR A 51 -7.38 -0.87 11.43
N GLU A 52 -8.64 -1.08 11.08
CA GLU A 52 -9.10 -2.33 10.43
C GLU A 52 -8.38 -2.53 9.09
N VAL A 53 -8.31 -1.48 8.25
CA VAL A 53 -7.66 -1.57 6.94
C VAL A 53 -6.16 -1.82 7.10
N VAL A 54 -5.46 -1.08 7.97
CA VAL A 54 -4.02 -1.32 8.19
C VAL A 54 -3.76 -2.74 8.67
N SER A 55 -4.57 -3.26 9.61
CA SER A 55 -4.44 -4.62 10.13
C SER A 55 -4.57 -5.66 9.01
N GLU A 56 -5.54 -5.51 8.13
CA GLU A 56 -5.72 -6.39 6.98
C GLU A 56 -4.56 -6.27 5.96
N MET A 57 -4.06 -5.05 5.71
CA MET A 57 -2.95 -4.84 4.77
C MET A 57 -1.64 -5.44 5.27
N ILE A 58 -1.46 -5.62 6.58
CA ILE A 58 -0.32 -6.38 7.14
C ILE A 58 -0.37 -7.84 6.68
N ILE A 59 -1.56 -8.45 6.65
CA ILE A 59 -1.78 -9.81 6.18
C ILE A 59 -1.54 -9.87 4.66
N TRP A 60 -2.13 -8.93 3.91
CA TRP A 60 -2.01 -8.91 2.45
C TRP A 60 -0.57 -8.69 1.96
N ALA A 61 0.28 -8.07 2.77
CA ALA A 61 1.70 -7.90 2.46
C ALA A 61 2.49 -9.21 2.43
N GLU A 62 1.95 -10.31 2.95
CA GLU A 62 2.60 -11.63 2.97
C GLU A 62 2.01 -12.60 1.93
N GLU A 63 1.04 -12.15 1.15
CA GLU A 63 0.32 -12.98 0.18
C GLU A 63 1.22 -13.45 -0.97
N LYS A 64 0.91 -14.62 -1.52
CA LYS A 64 1.66 -15.17 -2.66
C LYS A 64 1.48 -14.33 -3.92
N ASP A 65 0.28 -13.78 -4.14
CA ASP A 65 -0.03 -12.96 -5.30
C ASP A 65 0.60 -11.56 -5.18
N PRO A 66 1.53 -11.17 -6.08
CA PRO A 66 2.12 -9.84 -6.08
C PRO A 66 1.10 -8.70 -6.31
N ASN A 67 -0.05 -8.97 -6.91
CA ASN A 67 -1.10 -7.96 -7.08
C ASN A 67 -1.77 -7.63 -5.74
N ILE A 68 -2.03 -8.63 -4.91
CA ILE A 68 -2.55 -8.46 -3.54
C ILE A 68 -1.52 -7.73 -2.68
N ARG A 69 -0.24 -8.12 -2.74
CA ARG A 69 0.85 -7.41 -2.05
C ARG A 69 1.01 -5.96 -2.54
N ARG A 70 0.78 -5.67 -3.82
CA ARG A 70 0.77 -4.27 -4.29
C ARG A 70 -0.38 -3.52 -3.63
N ALA A 71 -1.59 -4.08 -3.66
CA ALA A 71 -2.78 -3.44 -3.08
C ALA A 71 -2.58 -3.10 -1.60
N SER A 72 -1.82 -3.90 -0.85
CA SER A 72 -1.53 -3.63 0.57
C SER A 72 -0.74 -2.33 0.82
N SER A 73 0.15 -1.95 -0.08
CA SER A 73 0.84 -0.66 -0.02
C SER A 73 0.03 0.48 -0.67
N GLU A 74 -0.60 0.20 -1.82
CA GLU A 74 -1.31 1.21 -2.62
C GLU A 74 -2.58 1.71 -1.90
N GLY A 75 -3.32 0.80 -1.27
CA GLY A 75 -4.54 1.08 -0.51
C GLY A 75 -4.32 1.97 0.71
N LEU A 76 -3.07 2.11 1.18
CA LEU A 76 -2.72 2.89 2.37
C LEU A 76 -2.24 4.31 2.07
N ARG A 77 -2.31 4.79 0.82
CA ARG A 77 -1.83 6.14 0.45
C ARG A 77 -2.41 7.28 1.29
N SER A 78 -3.68 7.19 1.70
CA SER A 78 -4.31 8.19 2.58
C SER A 78 -3.70 8.16 3.99
N VAL A 79 -3.53 6.96 4.56
CA VAL A 79 -2.93 6.75 5.88
C VAL A 79 -1.46 7.21 5.88
N ALA A 80 -0.69 6.80 4.88
CA ALA A 80 0.73 7.13 4.74
C ALA A 80 1.01 8.65 4.75
N ARG A 81 0.14 9.45 4.12
CA ARG A 81 0.29 10.92 4.09
C ARG A 81 -0.07 11.60 5.41
N ARG A 82 -0.97 11.01 6.20
CA ARG A 82 -1.44 11.56 7.48
C ARG A 82 -0.57 11.08 8.64
N ASN A 83 -0.33 9.77 8.71
CA ASN A 83 0.31 9.05 9.80
C ASN A 83 1.30 8.00 9.23
N PRO A 84 2.46 8.41 8.69
CA PRO A 84 3.38 7.50 8.00
C PRO A 84 3.90 6.35 8.86
N GLU A 85 3.97 6.52 10.19
CA GLU A 85 4.39 5.45 11.11
C GLU A 85 3.44 4.25 11.10
N LYS A 86 2.12 4.48 10.91
CA LYS A 86 1.12 3.40 10.96
C LYS A 86 1.25 2.40 9.82
N ILE A 87 1.88 2.80 8.70
CA ILE A 87 2.07 1.91 7.55
C ILE A 87 3.39 1.13 7.63
N LEU A 88 4.26 1.41 8.61
CA LEU A 88 5.57 0.76 8.75
C LEU A 88 5.47 -0.78 8.77
N PRO A 89 4.55 -1.42 9.52
CA PRO A 89 4.43 -2.87 9.54
C PRO A 89 4.18 -3.49 8.16
N VAL A 90 3.52 -2.76 7.26
CA VAL A 90 3.24 -3.19 5.88
C VAL A 90 4.47 -3.02 5.00
N ILE A 91 5.03 -1.81 4.93
CA ILE A 91 6.16 -1.55 4.02
C ILE A 91 7.46 -2.23 4.45
N GLU A 92 7.62 -2.53 5.75
CA GLU A 92 8.73 -3.34 6.25
C GLU A 92 8.65 -4.78 5.72
N LYS A 93 7.47 -5.36 5.52
CA LYS A 93 7.33 -6.68 4.89
C LYS A 93 7.66 -6.63 3.39
N LEU A 94 7.31 -5.54 2.72
CA LEU A 94 7.48 -5.37 1.26
C LEU A 94 8.86 -4.85 0.83
N LYS A 95 9.73 -4.43 1.77
CA LYS A 95 11.00 -3.74 1.45
C LYS A 95 12.00 -4.58 0.66
N THR A 96 11.84 -5.90 0.63
CA THR A 96 12.69 -6.84 -0.12
C THR A 96 11.94 -7.54 -1.26
N ASP A 97 10.69 -7.16 -1.55
CA ASP A 97 9.81 -7.88 -2.47
C ASP A 97 10.43 -8.14 -3.85
N ASP A 98 10.28 -9.37 -4.36
CA ASP A 98 10.83 -9.79 -5.66
C ASP A 98 10.05 -9.24 -6.85
N SER A 99 8.78 -8.84 -6.66
CA SER A 99 7.97 -8.23 -7.70
C SER A 99 8.35 -6.77 -7.91
N LEU A 100 8.81 -6.44 -9.12
CA LEU A 100 9.06 -5.03 -9.51
C LEU A 100 7.80 -4.17 -9.38
N TYR A 101 6.62 -4.76 -9.60
CA TYR A 101 5.34 -4.07 -9.49
C TYR A 101 5.05 -3.62 -8.05
N VAL A 102 5.30 -4.49 -7.08
CA VAL A 102 5.19 -4.16 -5.64
C VAL A 102 6.24 -3.12 -5.26
N ARG A 103 7.50 -3.31 -5.67
CA ARG A 103 8.57 -2.34 -5.37
C ARG A 103 8.27 -0.94 -5.90
N LYS A 104 7.71 -0.84 -7.12
CA LYS A 104 7.28 0.44 -7.72
C LYS A 104 6.24 1.13 -6.84
N SER A 105 5.28 0.38 -6.31
CA SER A 105 4.26 0.88 -5.39
C SER A 105 4.87 1.43 -4.09
N VAL A 106 5.74 0.64 -3.43
CA VAL A 106 6.44 1.08 -2.21
C VAL A 106 7.26 2.34 -2.47
N ALA A 107 8.04 2.39 -3.56
CA ALA A 107 8.82 3.57 -3.91
C ALA A 107 7.94 4.80 -4.18
N ALA A 108 6.80 4.63 -4.85
CA ALA A 108 5.84 5.71 -5.07
C ALA A 108 5.19 6.19 -3.76
N LEU A 109 4.97 5.29 -2.81
CA LEU A 109 4.47 5.62 -1.49
C LEU A 109 5.50 6.43 -0.69
N LEU A 110 6.78 6.03 -0.70
CA LEU A 110 7.86 6.80 -0.08
C LEU A 110 7.98 8.21 -0.68
N ARG A 111 7.91 8.34 -2.01
CA ARG A 111 7.86 9.65 -2.69
C ARG A 111 6.66 10.51 -2.25
N ALA A 112 5.51 9.88 -2.00
CA ALA A 112 4.34 10.61 -1.55
C ALA A 112 4.48 11.11 -0.10
N ILE A 113 5.13 10.31 0.77
CA ILE A 113 5.40 10.66 2.17
C ILE A 113 6.45 11.77 2.24
N SER A 114 7.53 11.69 1.45
CA SER A 114 8.65 12.64 1.50
C SER A 114 8.26 14.08 1.20
N LYS A 115 7.17 14.31 0.45
CA LYS A 115 6.61 15.64 0.19
C LYS A 115 6.21 16.41 1.45
N LYS A 116 5.85 15.70 2.53
CA LYS A 116 5.45 16.31 3.82
C LYS A 116 6.33 15.87 4.99
N ASN A 117 6.91 14.68 4.91
CA ASN A 117 7.73 14.08 5.97
C ASN A 117 9.07 13.59 5.38
N PRO A 118 9.94 14.50 4.89
CA PRO A 118 11.21 14.12 4.24
C PRO A 118 12.16 13.40 5.20
N GLU A 119 12.26 13.86 6.46
CA GLU A 119 13.15 13.25 7.46
C GLU A 119 12.75 11.81 7.79
N PHE A 120 11.46 11.53 7.96
CA PHE A 120 10.96 10.18 8.16
C PHE A 120 11.41 9.23 7.04
N VAL A 121 11.30 9.66 5.78
CA VAL A 121 11.72 8.84 4.63
C VAL A 121 13.24 8.69 4.59
N ALA A 122 13.99 9.75 4.91
CA ALA A 122 15.45 9.72 4.98
C ALA A 122 15.95 8.72 6.04
N ASP A 123 15.38 8.76 7.25
CA ASP A 123 15.69 7.81 8.32
C ASP A 123 15.37 6.36 7.95
N LEU A 124 14.19 6.14 7.38
CA LEU A 124 13.79 4.80 6.92
C LEU A 124 14.75 4.29 5.83
N CYS A 125 15.12 5.14 4.88
CA CYS A 125 16.06 4.79 3.82
C CYS A 125 17.47 4.51 4.37
N ARG A 126 17.95 5.29 5.34
CA ARG A 126 19.22 5.03 6.06
C ARG A 126 19.20 3.66 6.75
N LYS A 127 18.10 3.32 7.43
CA LYS A 127 17.91 2.01 8.06
C LYS A 127 17.92 0.89 7.02
N TRP A 128 17.17 1.04 5.94
CA TRP A 128 17.04 0.04 4.89
C TRP A 128 18.33 -0.18 4.08
N ALA A 129 19.14 0.86 3.87
CA ALA A 129 20.42 0.75 3.17
C ALA A 129 21.40 -0.23 3.86
N LYS A 130 21.29 -0.40 5.18
CA LYS A 130 22.11 -1.35 5.94
C LYS A 130 21.85 -2.82 5.58
N LEU A 131 20.71 -3.14 4.97
CA LEU A 131 20.34 -4.51 4.57
C LEU A 131 21.17 -5.03 3.39
N LYS A 132 21.84 -4.15 2.64
CA LYS A 132 22.62 -4.50 1.44
C LYS A 132 21.85 -5.35 0.40
N ASN A 133 20.52 -5.23 0.38
CA ASN A 133 19.65 -5.98 -0.51
C ASN A 133 19.39 -5.21 -1.82
N LYS A 134 19.52 -5.89 -2.97
CA LYS A 134 19.36 -5.28 -4.31
C LYS A 134 17.96 -4.67 -4.53
N ASN A 135 16.92 -5.36 -4.07
CA ASN A 135 15.52 -4.96 -4.22
C ASN A 135 15.24 -3.73 -3.34
N THR A 136 15.71 -3.75 -2.10
CA THR A 136 15.59 -2.61 -1.17
C THR A 136 16.35 -1.38 -1.68
N ASN A 137 17.58 -1.55 -2.15
CA ASN A 137 18.37 -0.46 -2.73
C ASN A 137 17.68 0.16 -3.95
N TRP A 138 17.04 -0.68 -4.77
CA TRP A 138 16.22 -0.19 -5.88
C TRP A 138 15.04 0.67 -5.37
N ILE A 139 14.31 0.21 -4.34
CA ILE A 139 13.21 0.98 -3.73
C ILE A 139 13.71 2.33 -3.22
N ILE A 140 14.80 2.35 -2.45
CA ILE A 140 15.40 3.58 -1.92
C ILE A 140 15.70 4.56 -3.05
N ARG A 141 16.46 4.10 -4.07
CA ARG A 141 16.84 4.92 -5.23
C ARG A 141 15.64 5.50 -5.96
N GLN A 142 14.54 4.76 -6.09
CA GLN A 142 13.33 5.27 -6.73
C GLN A 142 12.45 6.11 -5.79
N GLY A 143 12.51 5.87 -4.47
CA GLY A 143 11.68 6.50 -3.45
C GLY A 143 12.11 7.92 -3.09
N ILE A 144 13.36 8.28 -3.40
CA ILE A 144 13.94 9.61 -3.11
C ILE A 144 14.17 10.45 -4.38
N LYS A 145 13.71 10.00 -5.55
CA LYS A 145 13.79 10.81 -6.77
C LYS A 145 12.95 12.07 -6.61
N LYS A 146 13.53 13.21 -7.02
CA LYS A 146 12.84 14.50 -7.15
C LYS A 146 11.80 14.43 -8.26
#